data_AF-A0A8H3NP55-F1
#
_entry.id   AF-A0A8H3NP55-F1
#
_cell.length_a   1.000
_cell.length_b   1.000
_cell.length_c   1.000
_cell.angle_alpha   90.00
_cell.angle_beta   90.00
_cell.angle_gamma   90.00
#
_symmetry.space_group_name_H-M   'P 1'
#
loop_
_entity.id
_entity.type
_entity.pdbx_description
1 polymer ?
#
loop_
_entity_poly.entity_id
_entity_poly.type
_entity_poly.pdbx_seq_one_letter_code
_entity_poly.pdbx_strand_id
1 'polypeptide(L)'
;MGEISPRPSSPDSFNEFFHHKSWPEPWTSPDFPANEPWQERDRRFQSYPWWNADMTARFFAEYYEWMWPWGYFIYRTCYETVSEADWKEAMRKLDACVHCFLRYRRTFNHPEPIRLICEGYRNVVIEERELLEGASVHHVRLLFEDWMTRHDQDGTPRSEFCLMIDDKALRSILNTPEPSEDGSFLFGLDAGYVILIDRRFQEGGIRSPDYENYQGFLRLDITGLWTFMNHDWNHDFWRIMPHIPRPGLIPCTDGAHTHVEDEDGTVVAASAYSRRSEVIGKKPRAIS
;
A
#
# COMPACT_ATOMS: atom_id res chain seq x y z
N MET A 1 4.28 26.21 27.68
CA MET A 1 3.22 25.20 27.48
C MET A 1 2.72 25.41 26.06
N GLY A 2 3.20 24.60 25.12
CA GLY A 2 2.74 24.68 23.74
C GLY A 2 1.34 24.08 23.65
N GLU A 3 0.41 24.82 23.07
CA GLU A 3 -0.91 24.31 22.73
C GLU A 3 -0.73 23.11 21.78
N ILE A 4 -1.23 21.95 22.23
CA ILE A 4 -1.31 20.74 21.42
C ILE A 4 -2.41 21.03 20.40
N SER A 5 -2.03 21.22 19.13
CA SER A 5 -3.01 21.37 18.04
C SER A 5 -4.00 20.21 18.10
N PRO A 6 -5.32 20.47 18.17
CA PRO A 6 -6.30 19.41 18.03
C PRO A 6 -6.14 18.77 16.66
N ARG A 7 -6.00 17.45 16.63
CA ARG A 7 -5.93 16.66 15.40
C ARG A 7 -7.12 17.01 14.49
N PRO A 8 -6.91 17.24 13.19
CA PRO A 8 -8.01 17.30 12.26
C PRO A 8 -8.76 15.96 12.31
N SER A 9 -10.06 16.03 12.58
CA SER A 9 -10.96 14.89 12.48
C SER A 9 -11.02 14.46 11.01
N SER A 10 -10.48 13.27 10.75
CA SER A 10 -10.57 12.53 9.49
C SER A 10 -12.04 12.38 9.02
N PRO A 11 -12.31 12.11 7.73
CA PRO A 11 -13.62 12.24 7.08
C PRO A 11 -14.77 11.60 7.85
N ASP A 12 -14.50 10.43 8.43
CA ASP A 12 -15.33 9.84 9.45
C ASP A 12 -14.38 9.40 10.58
N SER A 13 -14.54 9.96 11.78
CA SER A 13 -13.81 9.50 12.96
C SER A 13 -14.76 8.78 13.91
N PHE A 14 -14.38 7.59 14.39
CA PHE A 14 -15.10 6.91 15.46
C PHE A 14 -14.14 6.60 16.60
N ASN A 15 -14.40 7.16 17.79
CA ASN A 15 -13.52 7.07 18.96
C ASN A 15 -12.05 7.44 18.64
N GLU A 16 -11.84 8.56 17.96
CA GLU A 16 -10.52 9.07 17.53
C GLU A 16 -9.80 8.23 16.46
N PHE A 17 -10.39 7.12 16.00
CA PHE A 17 -9.85 6.31 14.91
C PHE A 17 -10.50 6.63 13.57
N PHE A 18 -9.74 6.37 12.51
CA PHE A 18 -10.23 6.45 11.14
C PHE A 18 -11.41 5.50 10.93
N HIS A 19 -12.48 6.01 10.34
CA HIS A 19 -13.60 5.26 9.81
C HIS A 19 -13.85 5.71 8.37
N HIS A 20 -14.44 4.83 7.58
CA HIS A 20 -14.98 5.19 6.28
C HIS A 20 -16.33 4.50 6.14
N LYS A 21 -17.32 5.21 5.60
CA LYS A 21 -18.69 4.69 5.36
C LYS A 21 -18.79 3.38 4.58
N SER A 22 -17.74 2.97 3.86
CA SER A 22 -17.70 1.68 3.16
C SER A 22 -17.53 0.50 4.11
N TRP A 23 -17.15 0.73 5.37
CA TRP A 23 -17.05 -0.31 6.37
C TRP A 23 -18.40 -0.49 7.06
N PRO A 24 -18.90 -1.74 7.16
CA PRO A 24 -20.22 -2.00 7.73
C PRO A 24 -20.30 -1.60 9.21
N GLU A 25 -19.17 -1.69 9.93
CA GLU A 25 -19.03 -1.31 11.32
C GLU A 25 -17.72 -0.54 11.51
N PRO A 26 -17.67 0.43 12.45
CA PRO A 26 -16.41 1.04 12.85
C PRO A 26 -15.41 -0.01 13.35
N TRP A 27 -14.13 0.25 13.15
CA TRP A 27 -13.10 -0.62 13.67
C TRP A 27 -13.04 -0.52 15.20
N THR A 28 -12.95 -1.67 15.86
CA THR A 28 -12.86 -1.78 17.32
C THR A 28 -11.89 -2.88 17.70
N SER A 29 -11.19 -2.70 18.81
CA SER A 29 -10.27 -3.70 19.36
C SER A 29 -10.27 -3.64 20.89
N PRO A 30 -10.18 -4.77 21.61
CA PRO A 30 -9.97 -4.77 23.05
C PRO A 30 -8.70 -4.04 23.50
N ASP A 31 -7.70 -3.96 22.62
CA ASP A 31 -6.45 -3.21 22.87
C ASP A 31 -6.61 -1.70 22.68
N PHE A 32 -7.77 -1.26 22.17
CA PHE A 32 -8.10 0.14 21.89
C PHE A 32 -9.50 0.48 22.44
N PRO A 33 -9.69 0.43 23.77
CA PRO A 33 -10.97 0.72 24.39
C PRO A 33 -11.44 2.14 24.08
N ALA A 34 -12.72 2.26 23.69
CA ALA A 34 -13.35 3.52 23.26
C ALA A 34 -13.30 4.64 24.31
N ASN A 35 -13.24 4.27 25.59
CA ASN A 35 -13.21 5.18 26.72
C ASN A 35 -11.81 5.43 27.30
N GLU A 36 -10.76 4.88 26.71
CA GLU A 36 -9.37 5.13 27.12
C GLU A 36 -8.82 6.36 26.38
N PRO A 37 -8.45 7.44 27.10
CA PRO A 37 -7.83 8.60 26.51
C PRO A 37 -6.51 8.26 25.81
N TRP A 38 -6.18 8.96 24.73
CA TRP A 38 -4.97 8.69 23.95
C TRP A 38 -3.69 8.71 24.81
N GLN A 39 -3.58 9.58 25.83
CA GLN A 39 -2.38 9.64 26.68
C GLN A 39 -2.22 8.38 27.56
N GLU A 40 -3.33 7.79 27.99
CA GLU A 40 -3.30 6.56 28.81
C GLU A 40 -2.97 5.35 27.94
N ARG A 41 -3.57 5.30 26.74
CA ARG A 41 -3.26 4.32 25.70
C ARG A 41 -1.77 4.34 25.34
N ASP A 42 -1.22 5.52 25.09
CA ASP A 42 0.17 5.72 24.73
C ASP A 42 1.12 5.29 25.86
N ARG A 43 0.86 5.72 27.10
CA ARG A 43 1.61 5.26 28.28
C ARG A 43 1.56 3.74 28.45
N ARG A 44 0.40 3.12 28.22
CA ARG A 44 0.22 1.67 28.31
C ARG A 44 1.04 0.95 27.25
N PHE A 45 0.96 1.36 25.97
CA PHE A 45 1.75 0.74 24.92
C PHE A 45 3.27 0.92 25.12
N GLN A 46 3.71 2.12 25.54
CA GLN A 46 5.11 2.40 25.89
C GLN A 46 5.64 1.54 27.04
N SER A 47 4.77 1.06 27.92
CA SER A 47 5.15 0.18 29.03
C SER A 47 5.42 -1.27 28.62
N TYR A 48 5.00 -1.68 27.42
CA TYR A 48 5.18 -3.07 26.99
C TYR A 48 6.65 -3.37 26.63
N PRO A 49 7.17 -4.56 26.98
CA PRO A 49 8.57 -4.92 26.72
C PRO A 49 8.96 -4.91 25.23
N TRP A 50 7.98 -5.07 24.33
CA TRP A 50 8.20 -5.07 22.89
C TRP A 50 8.23 -3.66 22.29
N TRP A 51 7.88 -2.61 23.04
CA TRP A 51 7.83 -1.24 22.51
C TRP A 51 9.18 -0.84 21.90
N ASN A 52 9.19 -0.50 20.61
CA ASN A 52 10.40 -0.20 19.82
C ASN A 52 11.48 -1.30 19.77
N ALA A 53 11.18 -2.52 20.23
CA ALA A 53 12.17 -3.61 20.36
C ALA A 53 12.67 -4.14 19.01
N ASP A 54 11.82 -4.13 17.99
CA ASP A 54 12.16 -4.50 16.62
C ASP A 54 11.49 -3.59 15.58
N MET A 55 11.73 -3.84 14.29
CA MET A 55 11.19 -3.00 13.21
C MET A 55 9.66 -2.97 13.20
N THR A 56 9.01 -4.09 13.50
CA THR A 56 7.55 -4.20 13.50
C THR A 56 6.95 -3.42 14.68
N ALA A 57 7.58 -3.53 15.85
CA ALA A 57 7.19 -2.75 17.02
C ALA A 57 7.41 -1.25 16.82
N ARG A 58 8.47 -0.84 16.10
CA ARG A 58 8.71 0.57 15.75
C ARG A 58 7.64 1.11 14.80
N PHE A 59 7.26 0.35 13.78
CA PHE A 59 6.14 0.74 12.92
C PHE A 59 4.86 0.95 13.72
N PHE A 60 4.53 0.00 14.60
CA PHE A 60 3.37 0.18 15.47
C PHE A 60 3.50 1.46 16.29
N ALA A 61 4.62 1.64 16.99
CA ALA A 61 4.88 2.79 17.86
C ALA A 61 4.80 4.14 17.12
N GLU A 62 5.23 4.19 15.87
CA GLU A 62 5.26 5.41 15.05
C GLU A 62 3.87 5.78 14.48
N TYR A 63 3.09 4.79 14.05
CA TYR A 63 1.90 5.07 13.22
C TYR A 63 0.56 4.75 13.87
N TYR A 64 0.50 3.98 14.97
CA TYR A 64 -0.80 3.58 15.56
C TYR A 64 -1.66 4.77 16.01
N GLU A 65 -1.04 5.91 16.31
CA GLU A 65 -1.78 7.07 16.78
C GLU A 65 -2.50 7.77 15.61
N TRP A 66 -1.89 7.83 14.42
CA TRP A 66 -2.33 8.71 13.31
C TRP A 66 -2.90 7.94 12.12
N MET A 67 -2.55 6.66 11.98
CA MET A 67 -2.89 5.86 10.80
C MET A 67 -3.83 4.69 11.13
N TRP A 68 -4.35 4.60 12.35
CA TRP A 68 -5.05 3.40 12.81
C TRP A 68 -6.58 3.50 12.74
N PRO A 69 -7.30 2.41 12.40
CA PRO A 69 -6.79 1.22 11.71
C PRO A 69 -6.09 1.59 10.40
N TRP A 70 -5.09 0.82 9.95
CA TRP A 70 -4.25 1.13 8.77
C TRP A 70 -4.65 0.33 7.53
N GLY A 71 -4.20 0.74 6.35
CA GLY A 71 -4.53 0.10 5.08
C GLY A 71 -4.65 1.13 3.96
N TYR A 72 -4.96 0.65 2.76
CA TYR A 72 -4.93 1.46 1.54
C TYR A 72 -6.31 1.97 1.12
N PHE A 73 -6.34 3.12 0.46
CA PHE A 73 -7.41 3.44 -0.48
C PHE A 73 -7.21 2.64 -1.76
N ILE A 74 -8.24 1.92 -2.19
CA ILE A 74 -8.23 1.07 -3.38
C ILE A 74 -9.34 1.51 -4.31
N TYR A 75 -8.98 2.03 -5.46
CA TYR A 75 -9.91 2.42 -6.52
C TYR A 75 -10.11 1.25 -7.48
N ARG A 76 -11.34 0.72 -7.52
CA ARG A 76 -11.77 -0.27 -8.50
C ARG A 76 -12.12 0.44 -9.80
N THR A 77 -11.45 0.08 -10.89
CA THR A 77 -11.67 0.70 -12.22
C THR A 77 -12.12 -0.28 -13.30
N CYS A 78 -12.29 -1.55 -12.93
CA CYS A 78 -12.72 -2.64 -13.81
C CYS A 78 -14.05 -3.24 -13.32
N TYR A 79 -15.16 -2.87 -13.96
CA TYR A 79 -16.50 -3.41 -13.66
C TYR A 79 -17.09 -4.14 -14.87
N GLU A 80 -16.80 -3.73 -16.10
CA GLU A 80 -17.41 -4.37 -17.29
C GLU A 80 -16.74 -5.69 -17.68
N THR A 81 -15.41 -5.78 -17.60
CA THR A 81 -14.68 -6.96 -18.08
C THR A 81 -14.39 -8.02 -17.02
N VAL A 82 -14.82 -7.76 -15.78
CA VAL A 82 -14.51 -8.59 -14.61
C VAL A 82 -15.80 -8.95 -13.86
N SER A 83 -15.93 -10.21 -13.46
CA SER A 83 -17.06 -10.64 -12.64
C SER A 83 -16.89 -10.23 -11.17
N GLU A 84 -18.00 -10.06 -10.45
CA GLU A 84 -17.95 -9.81 -8.99
C GLU A 84 -17.25 -10.94 -8.22
N ALA A 85 -17.28 -12.17 -8.75
CA ALA A 85 -16.57 -13.30 -8.14
C ALA A 85 -15.06 -13.13 -8.27
N ASP A 86 -14.58 -12.74 -9.45
CA ASP A 86 -13.17 -12.47 -9.73
C ASP A 86 -12.65 -11.29 -8.91
N TRP A 87 -13.45 -10.22 -8.78
CA TRP A 87 -13.12 -9.09 -7.91
C TRP A 87 -12.93 -9.53 -6.45
N LYS A 88 -13.89 -10.27 -5.91
CA LYS A 88 -13.81 -10.79 -4.53
C LYS A 88 -12.60 -11.70 -4.33
N GLU A 89 -12.29 -12.53 -5.31
CA GLU A 89 -11.13 -13.43 -5.25
C GLU A 89 -9.80 -12.65 -5.31
N ALA A 90 -9.70 -11.62 -6.16
CA ALA A 90 -8.53 -10.76 -6.22
C ALA A 90 -8.30 -10.02 -4.89
N MET A 91 -9.36 -9.47 -4.30
CA MET A 91 -9.28 -8.80 -2.99
C MET A 91 -8.90 -9.77 -1.87
N ARG A 92 -9.45 -11.00 -1.89
CA ARG A 92 -9.08 -12.07 -0.94
C ARG A 92 -7.58 -12.39 -1.06
N LYS A 93 -7.05 -12.53 -2.28
CA LYS A 93 -5.62 -12.79 -2.51
C LYS A 93 -4.75 -11.64 -2.03
N LEU A 94 -5.13 -10.41 -2.32
CA LEU A 94 -4.42 -9.20 -1.89
C LEU A 94 -4.30 -9.13 -0.36
N ASP A 95 -5.40 -9.35 0.36
CA ASP A 95 -5.39 -9.36 1.82
C ASP A 95 -4.61 -10.56 2.38
N ALA A 96 -4.74 -11.73 1.76
CA ALA A 96 -3.98 -12.92 2.13
C ALA A 96 -2.46 -12.70 1.98
N CYS A 97 -1.99 -12.01 0.93
CA CYS A 97 -0.57 -11.66 0.78
C CYS A 97 -0.04 -10.85 1.96
N VAL A 98 -0.75 -9.80 2.38
CA VAL A 98 -0.36 -8.95 3.52
C VAL A 98 -0.33 -9.76 4.81
N HIS A 99 -1.38 -10.55 5.08
CA HIS A 99 -1.44 -11.36 6.28
C HIS A 99 -0.39 -12.47 6.32
N CYS A 100 -0.14 -13.16 5.20
CA CYS A 100 0.90 -14.19 5.11
C CYS A 100 2.29 -13.57 5.30
N PHE A 101 2.56 -12.37 4.76
CA PHE A 101 3.82 -11.66 5.00
C PHE A 101 4.02 -11.41 6.50
N LEU A 102 3.03 -10.79 7.13
CA LEU A 102 3.06 -10.46 8.56
C LEU A 102 3.21 -11.72 9.42
N ARG A 103 2.54 -12.81 9.07
CA ARG A 103 2.62 -14.10 9.81
C ARG A 103 3.92 -14.84 9.59
N TYR A 104 4.49 -14.80 8.40
CA TYR A 104 5.85 -15.30 8.16
C TYR A 104 6.86 -14.60 9.09
N ARG A 105 6.67 -13.28 9.29
CA ARG A 105 7.42 -12.48 10.27
C ARG A 105 7.06 -12.80 11.75
N ARG A 106 6.01 -13.56 12.08
CA ARG A 106 5.75 -13.97 13.50
C ARG A 106 6.81 -14.89 14.08
N THR A 107 7.72 -15.39 13.25
CA THR A 107 8.93 -16.09 13.70
C THR A 107 9.94 -15.17 14.41
N PHE A 108 9.72 -13.84 14.44
CA PHE A 108 10.52 -12.87 15.20
C PHE A 108 10.06 -12.75 16.68
N ASN A 109 10.91 -12.14 17.51
CA ASN A 109 10.88 -12.24 18.98
C ASN A 109 9.62 -11.72 19.70
N HIS A 110 8.77 -10.92 19.03
CA HIS A 110 7.60 -10.27 19.63
C HIS A 110 6.34 -10.44 18.77
N PRO A 111 5.43 -11.39 19.08
CA PRO A 111 4.24 -11.64 18.28
C PRO A 111 3.13 -10.57 18.46
N GLU A 112 3.13 -9.82 19.56
CA GLU A 112 2.07 -8.85 19.89
C GLU A 112 1.98 -7.68 18.91
N PRO A 113 3.08 -6.97 18.55
CA PRO A 113 3.04 -5.93 17.52
C PRO A 113 2.44 -6.45 16.20
N ILE A 114 2.86 -7.64 15.76
CA ILE A 114 2.35 -8.25 14.54
C ILE A 114 0.86 -8.55 14.64
N ARG A 115 0.38 -9.06 15.79
CA ARG A 115 -1.05 -9.25 16.00
C ARG A 115 -1.81 -7.95 15.86
N LEU A 116 -1.37 -6.88 16.52
CA LEU A 116 -2.02 -5.57 16.46
C LEU A 116 -2.04 -5.07 15.02
N ILE A 117 -0.90 -5.10 14.31
CA ILE A 117 -0.80 -4.70 12.90
C ILE A 117 -1.72 -5.51 12.01
N CYS A 118 -1.77 -6.84 12.15
CA CYS A 118 -2.73 -7.64 11.40
C CYS A 118 -4.19 -7.24 11.68
N GLU A 119 -4.53 -6.97 12.94
CA GLU A 119 -5.88 -6.60 13.37
C GLU A 119 -6.29 -5.20 12.90
N GLY A 120 -5.32 -4.29 12.81
CA GLY A 120 -5.51 -2.93 12.29
C GLY A 120 -5.61 -2.85 10.78
N TYR A 121 -5.26 -3.91 10.02
CA TYR A 121 -5.28 -3.88 8.56
C TYR A 121 -6.72 -3.87 8.00
N ARG A 122 -7.08 -2.76 7.36
CA ARG A 122 -8.41 -2.42 6.84
C ARG A 122 -8.25 -1.50 5.62
N ASN A 123 -8.46 -2.07 4.43
CA ASN A 123 -8.51 -1.29 3.20
C ASN A 123 -9.84 -0.53 3.07
N VAL A 124 -9.80 0.59 2.36
CA VAL A 124 -10.97 1.35 1.92
C VAL A 124 -11.12 1.13 0.41
N VAL A 125 -12.21 0.50 -0.01
CA VAL A 125 -12.49 0.28 -1.42
C VAL A 125 -13.46 1.36 -1.91
N ILE A 126 -13.10 2.06 -2.98
CA ILE A 126 -13.93 3.07 -3.64
C ILE A 126 -14.56 2.42 -4.88
N GLU A 127 -15.89 2.29 -4.87
CA GLU A 127 -16.67 1.53 -5.87
C GLU A 127 -17.71 2.39 -6.62
N GLU A 128 -17.34 3.61 -7.02
CA GLU A 128 -18.20 4.52 -7.77
C GLU A 128 -18.13 4.24 -9.28
N ARG A 129 -18.87 3.22 -9.74
CA ARG A 129 -18.82 2.68 -11.12
C ARG A 129 -18.92 3.75 -12.20
N GLU A 130 -19.87 4.69 -12.07
CA GLU A 130 -20.13 5.73 -13.07
C GLU A 130 -18.94 6.68 -13.27
N LEU A 131 -18.09 6.81 -12.25
CA LEU A 131 -16.89 7.65 -12.29
C LEU A 131 -15.62 6.86 -12.61
N LEU A 132 -15.59 5.57 -12.26
CA LEU A 132 -14.36 4.79 -12.20
C LEU A 132 -14.20 3.75 -13.32
N GLU A 133 -15.24 3.35 -14.04
CA GLU A 133 -15.10 2.40 -15.15
C GLU A 133 -14.12 2.93 -16.20
N GLY A 134 -13.02 2.21 -16.41
CA GLY A 134 -11.97 2.60 -17.36
C GLY A 134 -11.25 3.91 -17.00
N ALA A 135 -11.36 4.38 -15.75
CA ALA A 135 -10.70 5.61 -15.32
C ALA A 135 -9.18 5.52 -15.47
N SER A 136 -8.56 6.61 -15.91
CA SER A 136 -7.10 6.70 -16.01
C SER A 136 -6.46 6.94 -14.64
N VAL A 137 -5.17 6.60 -14.53
CA VAL A 137 -4.34 6.92 -13.35
C VAL A 137 -4.41 8.41 -12.99
N HIS A 138 -4.39 9.29 -13.99
CA HIS A 138 -4.49 10.73 -13.77
C HIS A 138 -5.84 11.11 -13.16
N HIS A 139 -6.94 10.53 -13.65
CA HIS A 139 -8.26 10.80 -13.11
C HIS A 139 -8.38 10.31 -11.66
N VAL A 140 -7.92 9.09 -11.35
CA VAL A 140 -7.92 8.55 -9.99
C VAL A 140 -7.08 9.42 -9.05
N ARG A 141 -5.90 9.89 -9.49
CA ARG A 141 -5.07 10.81 -8.70
C ARG A 141 -5.82 12.08 -8.33
N LEU A 142 -6.55 12.69 -9.27
CA LEU A 142 -7.33 13.90 -9.00
C LEU A 142 -8.47 13.65 -8.00
N LEU A 143 -9.18 12.53 -8.14
CA LEU A 143 -10.23 12.14 -7.19
C LEU A 143 -9.65 11.92 -5.78
N PHE A 144 -8.48 11.29 -5.70
CA PHE A 144 -7.78 11.05 -4.44
C PHE A 144 -7.27 12.34 -3.80
N GLU A 145 -6.64 13.23 -4.57
CA GLU A 145 -6.19 14.55 -4.12
C GLU A 145 -7.36 15.40 -3.58
N ASP A 146 -8.46 15.47 -4.34
CA ASP A 146 -9.66 16.20 -3.92
C ASP A 146 -10.23 15.65 -2.62
N TRP A 147 -10.32 14.31 -2.50
CA TRP A 147 -10.81 13.68 -1.28
C TRP A 147 -9.90 13.97 -0.09
N MET A 148 -8.58 13.84 -0.25
CA MET A 148 -7.63 14.08 0.85
C MET A 148 -7.63 15.55 1.28
N THR A 149 -7.69 16.47 0.32
CA THR A 149 -7.77 17.93 0.57
C THR A 149 -9.04 18.30 1.31
N ARG A 150 -10.20 17.75 0.92
CA ARG A 150 -11.49 18.04 1.57
C ARG A 150 -11.57 17.58 3.02
N HIS A 151 -10.75 16.61 3.42
CA HIS A 151 -10.76 16.03 4.75
C HIS A 151 -9.49 16.30 5.56
N ASP A 152 -8.67 17.26 5.11
CA ASP A 152 -7.45 17.71 5.78
C ASP A 152 -6.53 16.53 6.17
N GLN A 153 -6.37 15.57 5.25
CA GLN A 153 -5.54 14.39 5.42
C GLN A 153 -4.21 14.57 4.69
N ASP A 154 -3.11 14.52 5.44
CA ASP A 154 -1.75 14.67 4.94
C ASP A 154 -0.74 13.97 5.86
N GLY A 155 0.45 13.67 5.36
CA GLY A 155 1.61 13.24 6.14
C GLY A 155 1.59 11.78 6.60
N THR A 156 0.71 10.95 6.02
CA THR A 156 0.67 9.50 6.29
C THR A 156 0.76 8.71 4.99
N PRO A 157 1.29 7.47 4.99
CA PRO A 157 1.30 6.68 3.77
C PRO A 157 -0.09 6.49 3.14
N ARG A 158 -1.14 6.45 3.98
CA ARG A 158 -2.55 6.39 3.53
C ARG A 158 -3.00 7.66 2.80
N SER A 159 -2.51 8.83 3.18
CA SER A 159 -2.85 10.11 2.54
C SER A 159 -1.99 10.42 1.32
N GLU A 160 -0.78 9.86 1.25
CA GLU A 160 0.17 10.12 0.18
C GLU A 160 0.05 9.16 -1.01
N PHE A 161 -0.54 7.98 -0.79
CA PHE A 161 -0.63 6.97 -1.83
C PHE A 161 -2.00 6.27 -1.84
N CYS A 162 -2.50 5.99 -3.04
CA CYS A 162 -3.62 5.09 -3.24
C CYS A 162 -3.26 3.97 -4.22
N LEU A 163 -4.02 2.89 -4.15
CA LEU A 163 -3.95 1.78 -5.09
C LEU A 163 -5.08 1.92 -6.10
N MET A 164 -4.78 1.56 -7.34
CA MET A 164 -5.74 1.39 -8.42
C MET A 164 -5.65 -0.03 -8.95
N ILE A 165 -6.81 -0.64 -9.19
CA ILE A 165 -6.93 -1.96 -9.79
C ILE A 165 -7.73 -1.82 -11.09
N ASP A 166 -7.02 -1.94 -12.21
CA ASP A 166 -7.58 -2.06 -13.56
C ASP A 166 -7.68 -3.54 -13.98
N ASP A 167 -8.15 -3.80 -15.20
CA ASP A 167 -8.32 -5.16 -15.71
C ASP A 167 -7.00 -5.96 -15.76
N LYS A 168 -5.88 -5.28 -16.05
CA LYS A 168 -4.56 -5.93 -16.13
C LYS A 168 -4.05 -6.29 -14.75
N ALA A 169 -4.12 -5.37 -13.79
CA ALA A 169 -3.75 -5.58 -12.40
C ALA A 169 -4.60 -6.69 -11.78
N LEU A 170 -5.92 -6.67 -11.99
CA LEU A 170 -6.82 -7.70 -11.46
C LEU A 170 -6.46 -9.09 -11.97
N ARG A 171 -6.28 -9.26 -13.29
CA ARG A 171 -5.85 -10.55 -13.86
C ARG A 171 -4.49 -10.97 -13.32
N SER A 172 -3.58 -10.03 -13.13
CA SER A 172 -2.27 -10.30 -12.54
C SER A 172 -2.38 -10.81 -11.09
N ILE A 173 -3.29 -10.25 -10.29
CA ILE A 173 -3.55 -10.70 -8.91
C ILE A 173 -4.14 -12.11 -8.92
N LEU A 174 -5.14 -12.38 -9.77
CA LEU A 174 -5.75 -13.70 -9.87
C LEU A 174 -4.76 -14.79 -10.26
N ASN A 175 -3.82 -14.46 -11.16
CA ASN A 175 -2.76 -15.36 -11.61
C ASN A 175 -1.63 -15.53 -10.59
N THR A 176 -1.60 -14.74 -9.52
CA THR A 176 -0.62 -14.93 -8.45
C THR A 176 -0.84 -16.29 -7.78
N PRO A 177 0.22 -17.07 -7.53
CA PRO A 177 0.14 -18.27 -6.70
C PRO A 177 -0.55 -18.00 -5.37
N GLU A 178 -1.19 -19.03 -4.81
CA GLU A 178 -1.83 -18.90 -3.50
C GLU A 178 -0.82 -18.50 -2.42
N PRO A 179 -1.11 -17.44 -1.65
CA PRO A 179 -0.24 -17.05 -0.53
C PRO A 179 -0.11 -18.17 0.49
N SER A 180 1.11 -18.46 0.90
CA SER A 180 1.45 -19.56 1.81
C SER A 180 2.21 -19.03 3.04
N GLU A 181 1.96 -19.62 4.21
CA GLU A 181 2.68 -19.21 5.44
C GLU A 181 4.13 -19.73 5.50
N ASP A 182 4.54 -20.60 4.57
CA ASP A 182 5.93 -21.06 4.44
C ASP A 182 6.88 -20.01 3.85
N GLY A 183 6.33 -18.87 3.41
CA GLY A 183 7.07 -17.73 2.88
C GLY A 183 7.55 -17.89 1.45
N SER A 184 7.30 -19.03 0.79
CA SER A 184 7.74 -19.24 -0.60
C SER A 184 7.16 -18.21 -1.57
N PHE A 185 5.89 -17.81 -1.36
CA PHE A 185 5.22 -16.79 -2.17
C PHE A 185 5.88 -15.41 -2.10
N LEU A 186 6.55 -15.05 -0.99
CA LEU A 186 7.22 -13.75 -0.81
C LEU A 186 8.37 -13.51 -1.77
N PHE A 187 8.88 -14.60 -2.34
CA PHE A 187 10.09 -14.63 -3.14
C PHE A 187 9.81 -15.00 -4.60
N GLY A 188 8.54 -15.19 -4.96
CA GLY A 188 8.08 -15.53 -6.31
C GLY A 188 8.26 -14.36 -7.28
N LEU A 189 8.75 -14.66 -8.48
CA LEU A 189 8.84 -13.68 -9.57
C LEU A 189 7.51 -13.51 -10.32
N ASP A 190 6.54 -14.37 -10.06
CA ASP A 190 5.21 -14.41 -10.66
C ASP A 190 4.15 -13.66 -9.85
N ALA A 191 4.54 -13.00 -8.75
CA ALA A 191 3.66 -12.15 -7.98
C ALA A 191 3.01 -11.08 -8.87
N GLY A 192 1.69 -10.96 -8.76
CA GLY A 192 0.93 -9.91 -9.40
C GLY A 192 1.21 -8.54 -8.81
N TYR A 193 0.56 -7.52 -9.37
CA TYR A 193 0.77 -6.13 -8.97
C TYR A 193 -0.53 -5.37 -8.83
N VAL A 194 -0.44 -4.25 -8.12
CA VAL A 194 -1.41 -3.15 -8.13
C VAL A 194 -0.75 -1.89 -8.71
N ILE A 195 -1.55 -0.96 -9.22
CA ILE A 195 -1.03 0.35 -9.62
C ILE A 195 -1.01 1.22 -8.38
N LEU A 196 0.17 1.60 -7.92
CA LEU A 196 0.36 2.52 -6.81
C LEU A 196 0.51 3.93 -7.37
N ILE A 197 -0.37 4.83 -6.95
CA ILE A 197 -0.43 6.22 -7.39
C ILE A 197 0.20 7.10 -6.31
N ASP A 198 1.20 7.89 -6.70
CA ASP A 198 1.87 8.88 -5.85
C ASP A 198 1.10 10.20 -5.95
N ARG A 199 0.45 10.60 -4.85
CA ARG A 199 -0.31 11.85 -4.76
C ARG A 199 0.61 13.07 -4.86
N ARG A 200 1.81 12.97 -4.28
CA ARG A 200 2.78 14.08 -4.18
C ARG A 200 3.37 14.47 -5.53
N PHE A 201 3.17 13.63 -6.55
CA PHE A 201 3.68 13.89 -7.89
C PHE A 201 2.99 15.10 -8.52
N GLN A 202 3.79 16.10 -8.84
CA GLN A 202 3.40 17.26 -9.64
C GLN A 202 4.05 17.18 -11.01
N GLU A 203 3.23 17.29 -12.07
CA GLU A 203 3.72 17.29 -13.44
C GLU A 203 4.70 18.46 -13.66
N GLY A 204 5.87 18.17 -14.25
CA GLY A 204 6.95 19.15 -14.39
C GLY A 204 7.69 19.50 -13.09
N GLY A 205 7.34 18.89 -11.95
CA GLY A 205 8.01 19.08 -10.67
C GLY A 205 9.39 18.40 -10.60
N ILE A 206 9.60 17.34 -11.39
CA ILE A 206 10.87 16.61 -11.45
C ILE A 206 11.77 17.28 -12.50
N ARG A 207 12.86 17.91 -12.02
CA ARG A 207 13.85 18.60 -12.87
C ARG A 207 15.08 17.76 -13.19
N SER A 208 15.16 16.54 -12.64
CA SER A 208 16.28 15.64 -12.90
C SER A 208 16.08 14.93 -14.25
N PRO A 209 17.04 15.02 -15.18
CA PRO A 209 16.98 14.29 -16.46
C PRO A 209 16.83 12.78 -16.28
N ASP A 210 17.38 12.22 -15.20
CA ASP A 210 17.35 10.78 -14.96
C ASP A 210 15.96 10.25 -14.58
N TYR A 211 15.04 11.15 -14.21
CA TYR A 211 13.72 10.83 -13.66
C TYR A 211 12.59 11.61 -14.35
N GLU A 212 12.87 12.33 -15.44
CA GLU A 212 11.88 13.15 -16.15
C GLU A 212 10.71 12.32 -16.71
N ASN A 213 10.93 11.02 -16.90
CA ASN A 213 9.93 10.08 -17.41
C ASN A 213 9.07 9.43 -16.32
N TYR A 214 9.27 9.76 -15.03
CA TYR A 214 8.36 9.30 -13.97
C TYR A 214 7.03 10.05 -14.05
N GLN A 215 5.92 9.30 -14.08
CA GLN A 215 4.57 9.84 -14.30
C GLN A 215 3.70 9.87 -13.04
N GLY A 216 4.31 9.73 -11.87
CA GLY A 216 3.60 9.76 -10.58
C GLY A 216 2.85 8.47 -10.23
N PHE A 217 3.23 7.35 -10.82
CA PHE A 217 2.70 6.03 -10.46
C PHE A 217 3.74 4.94 -10.76
N LEU A 218 3.54 3.77 -10.15
CA LEU A 218 4.36 2.59 -10.34
C LEU A 218 3.54 1.31 -10.14
N ARG A 219 4.07 0.15 -10.56
CA ARG A 219 3.50 -1.16 -10.21
C ARG A 219 4.10 -1.64 -8.89
N LEU A 220 3.27 -1.86 -7.89
CA LEU A 220 3.68 -2.47 -6.63
C LEU A 220 3.32 -3.94 -6.64
N ASP A 221 4.31 -4.82 -6.51
CA ASP A 221 4.08 -6.25 -6.37
C ASP A 221 3.27 -6.50 -5.10
N ILE A 222 2.25 -7.35 -5.16
CA ILE A 222 1.31 -7.53 -4.03
C ILE A 222 1.97 -8.19 -2.80
N THR A 223 3.10 -8.86 -3.00
CA THR A 223 3.96 -9.37 -1.91
C THR A 223 4.68 -8.25 -1.16
N GLY A 224 4.78 -7.07 -1.77
CA GLY A 224 5.45 -5.88 -1.26
C GLY A 224 4.56 -4.90 -0.51
N LEU A 225 3.24 -5.11 -0.45
CA LEU A 225 2.29 -4.19 0.19
C LEU A 225 2.69 -3.82 1.62
N TRP A 226 2.97 -4.82 2.47
CA TRP A 226 3.42 -4.54 3.82
C TRP A 226 4.78 -3.82 3.85
N THR A 227 5.76 -4.31 3.07
CA THR A 227 7.12 -3.76 3.08
C THR A 227 7.12 -2.29 2.65
N PHE A 228 6.32 -1.94 1.64
CA PHE A 228 6.13 -0.58 1.17
C PHE A 228 5.66 0.35 2.30
N MET A 229 4.64 -0.06 3.06
CA MET A 229 4.12 0.72 4.20
C MET A 229 5.15 0.86 5.32
N ASN A 230 5.94 -0.17 5.54
CA ASN A 230 6.88 -0.22 6.66
C ASN A 230 8.18 0.57 6.41
N HIS A 231 8.66 0.65 5.16
CA HIS A 231 9.99 1.19 4.85
C HIS A 231 10.01 2.39 3.91
N ASP A 232 9.20 2.40 2.85
CA ASP A 232 9.56 3.22 1.69
C ASP A 232 8.70 4.47 1.49
N TRP A 233 7.55 4.57 2.17
CA TRP A 233 6.58 5.62 1.90
C TRP A 233 7.11 7.06 2.11
N ASN A 234 8.07 7.26 3.02
CA ASN A 234 8.59 8.58 3.38
C ASN A 234 9.73 9.07 2.45
N HIS A 235 10.04 8.33 1.38
CA HIS A 235 11.03 8.75 0.38
C HIS A 235 10.37 9.44 -0.82
N ASP A 236 11.09 10.40 -1.41
CA ASP A 236 10.85 10.86 -2.79
C ASP A 236 11.06 9.66 -3.71
N PHE A 237 9.98 8.92 -4.01
CA PHE A 237 10.08 7.56 -4.55
C PHE A 237 10.81 7.49 -5.89
N TRP A 238 10.68 8.54 -6.70
CA TRP A 238 11.42 8.69 -7.96
C TRP A 238 12.95 8.65 -7.78
N ARG A 239 13.49 9.01 -6.60
CA ARG A 239 14.95 8.97 -6.33
C ARG A 239 15.52 7.57 -6.16
N ILE A 240 14.70 6.61 -5.73
CA ILE A 240 15.13 5.22 -5.51
C ILE A 240 14.80 4.31 -6.70
N MET A 241 14.13 4.85 -7.72
CA MET A 241 13.85 4.13 -8.95
C MET A 241 15.09 4.03 -9.84
N PRO A 242 15.26 2.93 -10.60
CA PRO A 242 16.25 2.89 -11.66
C PRO A 242 15.91 3.95 -12.71
N HIS A 243 16.93 4.39 -13.44
CA HIS A 243 16.75 5.34 -14.53
C HIS A 243 15.67 4.85 -15.52
N ILE A 244 14.74 5.76 -15.88
CA ILE A 244 13.66 5.51 -16.83
C ILE A 244 14.05 6.20 -18.16
N PRO A 245 14.69 5.49 -19.10
CA PRO A 245 15.36 6.13 -20.24
C PRO A 245 14.42 6.68 -21.32
N ARG A 246 13.14 6.32 -21.29
CA ARG A 246 12.15 6.76 -22.28
C ARG A 246 10.73 6.70 -21.73
N PRO A 247 9.79 7.49 -22.29
CA PRO A 247 8.37 7.37 -21.99
C PRO A 247 7.81 5.96 -22.29
N GLY A 248 6.76 5.58 -21.57
CA GLY A 248 6.07 4.28 -21.73
C GLY A 248 6.70 3.11 -20.97
N LEU A 249 7.82 3.34 -20.27
CA LEU A 249 8.34 2.40 -19.30
C LEU A 249 7.72 2.64 -17.92
N ILE A 250 7.39 1.56 -17.24
CA ILE A 250 6.65 1.58 -15.99
C ILE A 250 7.61 1.19 -14.86
N PRO A 251 7.86 2.09 -13.88
CA PRO A 251 8.61 1.73 -12.69
C PRO A 251 7.82 0.72 -11.86
N CYS A 252 8.55 -0.16 -11.19
CA CYS A 252 8.00 -1.22 -10.37
C CYS A 252 8.78 -1.38 -9.06
N THR A 253 8.12 -1.91 -8.03
CA THR A 253 8.78 -2.28 -6.77
C THR A 253 8.10 -3.46 -6.09
N ASP A 254 8.88 -4.24 -5.34
CA ASP A 254 8.40 -5.23 -4.38
C ASP A 254 8.39 -4.69 -2.93
N GLY A 255 8.47 -3.37 -2.77
CA GLY A 255 8.56 -2.69 -1.47
C GLY A 255 9.93 -2.79 -0.81
N ALA A 256 10.94 -3.35 -1.48
CA ALA A 256 12.34 -3.34 -1.02
C ALA A 256 13.33 -3.00 -2.14
N HIS A 257 13.03 -3.46 -3.35
CA HIS A 257 13.84 -3.27 -4.54
C HIS A 257 12.99 -2.70 -5.67
N THR A 258 13.67 -2.09 -6.63
CA THR A 258 13.05 -1.36 -7.72
C THR A 258 13.54 -1.89 -9.06
N HIS A 259 12.63 -1.89 -10.04
CA HIS A 259 12.90 -2.30 -11.42
C HIS A 259 12.01 -1.52 -12.37
N VAL A 260 12.22 -1.70 -13.67
CA VAL A 260 11.47 -1.03 -14.73
C VAL A 260 10.99 -2.09 -15.71
N GLU A 261 9.71 -2.03 -16.05
CA GLU A 261 9.07 -2.89 -17.04
C GLU A 261 8.58 -2.08 -18.24
N ASP A 262 8.33 -2.75 -19.36
CA ASP A 262 7.48 -2.21 -20.42
C ASP A 262 5.98 -2.45 -20.11
N GLU A 263 5.09 -1.94 -20.97
CA GLU A 263 3.65 -2.10 -20.82
C GLU A 263 3.18 -3.57 -20.73
N ASP A 264 3.91 -4.47 -21.39
CA ASP A 264 3.65 -5.90 -21.44
C ASP A 264 4.21 -6.66 -20.22
N GLY A 265 4.98 -6.00 -19.36
CA GLY A 265 5.61 -6.60 -18.18
C GLY A 265 6.97 -7.25 -18.45
N THR A 266 7.63 -6.92 -19.56
CA THR A 266 9.03 -7.32 -19.81
C THR A 266 9.95 -6.49 -18.92
N VAL A 267 10.82 -7.13 -18.15
CA VAL A 267 11.80 -6.41 -17.31
C VAL A 267 12.88 -5.78 -18.21
N VAL A 268 13.02 -4.45 -18.15
CA VAL A 268 13.97 -3.66 -18.95
C VAL A 268 15.22 -3.30 -18.15
N ALA A 269 15.05 -2.95 -16.88
CA ALA A 269 16.13 -2.62 -15.96
C ALA A 269 15.76 -3.03 -14.53
N ALA A 270 16.74 -3.29 -13.69
CA ALA A 270 16.54 -3.65 -12.29
C ALA A 270 17.70 -3.14 -11.44
N SER A 271 17.45 -2.84 -10.16
CA SER A 271 18.52 -2.55 -9.21
C SER A 271 19.41 -3.78 -9.00
N ALA A 272 20.68 -3.57 -8.65
CA ALA A 272 21.68 -4.65 -8.56
C ALA A 272 21.32 -5.77 -7.58
N TYR A 273 20.48 -5.47 -6.57
CA TYR A 273 20.04 -6.44 -5.56
C TYR A 273 18.62 -6.98 -5.82
N SER A 274 17.94 -6.45 -6.84
CA SER A 274 16.64 -6.99 -7.26
C SER A 274 16.84 -8.34 -7.94
N ARG A 275 16.05 -9.33 -7.55
CA ARG A 275 15.97 -10.62 -8.27
C ARG A 275 15.49 -10.46 -9.71
N ARG A 276 14.84 -9.32 -10.02
CA ARG A 276 14.43 -8.97 -11.38
C ARG A 276 15.63 -8.78 -12.32
N SER A 277 16.83 -8.55 -11.79
CA SER A 277 18.07 -8.50 -12.59
C SER A 277 18.37 -9.80 -13.33
N GLU A 278 17.94 -10.96 -12.80
CA GLU A 278 18.13 -12.28 -13.41
C GLU A 278 17.19 -12.56 -14.59
N VAL A 279 16.16 -11.73 -14.75
CA VAL A 279 15.09 -11.90 -15.75
C VAL A 279 14.92 -10.68 -16.67
N ILE A 280 15.95 -9.83 -16.77
CA ILE A 280 15.97 -8.76 -17.77
C ILE A 280 15.76 -9.35 -19.18
N GLY A 281 14.86 -8.74 -19.95
CA GLY A 281 14.41 -9.18 -21.26
C GLY A 281 13.35 -10.28 -21.26
N LYS A 282 12.84 -10.69 -20.08
CA LYS A 282 11.79 -11.70 -19.94
C LYS A 282 10.51 -11.10 -19.35
N LYS A 283 9.39 -11.80 -19.55
CA LYS A 283 8.07 -11.50 -18.98
C LYS A 283 7.77 -12.48 -17.83
N PRO A 284 8.23 -12.22 -16.60
CA PRO A 284 8.09 -13.17 -15.49
C PRO A 284 6.63 -13.41 -15.05
N ARG A 285 5.72 -12.50 -15.42
CA ARG A 285 4.27 -12.61 -15.19
C ARG A 285 3.48 -13.07 -16.42
N ALA A 286 4.16 -13.53 -17.49
CA ALA A 286 3.47 -14.02 -18.67
C ALA A 286 2.62 -15.24 -18.32
N ILE A 287 1.37 -15.22 -18.76
CA ILE A 287 0.47 -16.37 -18.69
C ILE A 287 1.05 -17.45 -19.62
N SER A 288 1.40 -18.61 -19.06
CA SER A 288 1.80 -19.80 -19.82
C SER A 288 0.60 -20.45 -20.49
#